data_AF-A0A7W6Y511-F1
#
_entry.id   AF-A0A7W6Y511-F1
#
_cell.length_a   1.000
_cell.length_b   1.000
_cell.length_c   1.000
_cell.angle_alpha   90.00
_cell.angle_beta   90.00
_cell.angle_gamma   90.00
#
_symmetry.space_group_name_H-M   'P 1'
#
loop_
_entity.id
_entity.type
_entity.pdbx_description
1 polymer ?
#
loop_
_entity_poly.entity_id
_entity_poly.type
_entity_poly.pdbx_seq_one_letter_code
_entity_poly.pdbx_strand_id
1 'polypeptide(L)'
;MAEEIYKAACEHAHGRTNRQRHPAHLLHVSLLLMDEFDKPPYDLIPRIETAIGSIRACPLTVTLDACAIYGGGRHLALTSAARNTDIQAFVRMLHGALSRHNLPRQAFRTPSPHVTIIYGYGRKEVLNIGKSFTWQAREFALVYSHKGETRHEPFGCWRFNADAPPYARPASQLSLLDEPITGGDRNPALTTKAAMRNDGPRETR
;
A
#
# COMPACT_ATOMS: atom_id res chain seq x y z
N MET A 1 6.58 11.97 -15.07
CA MET A 1 6.73 11.34 -13.74
C MET A 1 7.70 10.17 -13.68
N ALA A 2 7.43 9.01 -14.27
CA ALA A 2 8.32 7.85 -14.16
C ALA A 2 9.75 8.14 -14.66
N GLU A 3 9.88 8.87 -15.77
CA GLU A 3 11.18 9.33 -16.29
C GLU A 3 11.90 10.29 -15.34
N GLU A 4 11.17 11.17 -14.65
CA GLU A 4 11.78 12.08 -13.67
C GLU A 4 12.31 11.32 -12.45
N ILE A 5 11.56 10.31 -11.98
CA ILE A 5 12.00 9.41 -10.92
C ILE A 5 13.25 8.64 -11.36
N TYR A 6 13.24 8.09 -12.58
CA TYR A 6 14.37 7.38 -13.14
C TYR A 6 15.62 8.27 -13.27
N LYS A 7 15.44 9.52 -13.72
CA LYS A 7 16.52 10.50 -13.81
C LYS A 7 17.12 10.80 -12.43
N ALA A 8 16.28 11.07 -11.43
CA ALA A 8 16.73 11.29 -10.06
C ALA A 8 17.49 10.06 -9.49
N ALA A 9 17.01 8.86 -9.78
CA ALA A 9 17.70 7.63 -9.39
C ALA A 9 19.06 7.47 -10.09
N CYS A 10 19.18 7.88 -11.35
CA CYS A 10 20.44 7.86 -12.10
C CYS A 10 21.45 8.87 -11.54
N GLU A 11 21.02 10.10 -11.28
CA GLU A 11 21.83 11.16 -10.68
C GLU A 11 22.34 10.73 -9.29
N HIS A 12 21.47 10.15 -8.47
CA HIS A 12 21.87 9.62 -7.15
C HIS A 12 22.88 8.49 -7.25
N ALA A 13 22.63 7.53 -8.14
CA ALA A 13 23.50 6.37 -8.29
C ALA A 13 24.90 6.72 -8.84
N HIS A 14 25.02 7.82 -9.60
CA HIS A 14 26.27 8.24 -10.20
C HIS A 14 27.38 8.37 -9.15
N GLY A 15 28.49 7.65 -9.34
CA GLY A 15 29.60 7.59 -8.39
C GLY A 15 29.33 6.86 -7.07
N ARG A 16 28.10 6.40 -6.81
CA ARG A 16 27.71 5.74 -5.53
C ARG A 16 27.48 4.24 -5.67
N THR A 17 27.05 3.76 -6.83
CA THR A 17 26.76 2.33 -7.04
C THR A 17 26.80 1.94 -8.51
N ASN A 18 27.26 0.71 -8.79
CA ASN A 18 27.19 0.08 -10.10
C ASN A 18 25.88 -0.70 -10.30
N ARG A 19 24.98 -0.70 -9.31
CA ARG A 19 23.67 -1.34 -9.42
C ARG A 19 22.82 -0.61 -10.47
N GLN A 20 22.08 -1.40 -11.23
CA GLN A 20 21.17 -0.88 -12.23
C GLN A 20 19.99 -0.19 -11.55
N ARG A 21 19.62 0.98 -12.07
CA ARG A 21 18.41 1.70 -11.69
C ARG A 21 17.23 0.96 -12.32
N HIS A 22 16.14 0.87 -11.58
CA HIS A 22 14.95 0.21 -12.12
C HIS A 22 14.41 1.04 -13.30
N PRO A 23 14.21 0.45 -14.50
CA PRO A 23 13.76 1.17 -15.69
C PRO A 23 12.45 1.92 -15.44
N ALA A 24 12.33 3.12 -16.02
CA ALA A 24 11.16 3.99 -15.84
C ALA A 24 9.83 3.27 -16.11
N HIS A 25 9.75 2.47 -17.17
CA HIS A 25 8.55 1.73 -17.57
C HIS A 25 8.16 0.57 -16.64
N LEU A 26 9.01 0.19 -15.67
CA LEU A 26 8.73 -0.85 -14.69
C LEU A 26 8.48 -0.30 -13.28
N LEU A 27 8.71 1.00 -13.08
CA LEU A 27 8.40 1.68 -11.82
C LEU A 27 6.91 1.58 -11.54
N HIS A 28 6.55 1.02 -10.39
CA HIS A 28 5.18 0.89 -9.95
C HIS A 28 5.12 0.93 -8.42
N VAL A 29 3.93 1.25 -7.90
CA VAL A 29 3.60 1.07 -6.48
C VAL A 29 2.87 -0.25 -6.34
N SER A 30 3.45 -1.21 -5.65
CA SER A 30 2.78 -2.47 -5.36
C SER A 30 1.65 -2.24 -4.34
N LEU A 31 0.42 -2.62 -4.69
CA LEU A 31 -0.76 -2.45 -3.83
C LEU A 31 -0.99 -3.67 -2.93
N LEU A 32 -0.95 -4.86 -3.53
CA LEU A 32 -1.17 -6.14 -2.86
C LEU A 32 -0.41 -7.22 -3.62
N LEU A 33 0.30 -8.09 -2.90
CA LEU A 33 0.87 -9.31 -3.46
C LEU A 33 -0.16 -10.43 -3.30
N MET A 34 -0.51 -11.07 -4.42
CA MET A 34 -1.47 -12.17 -4.42
C MET A 34 -0.82 -13.44 -3.85
N ASP A 35 0.13 -14.01 -4.55
CA ASP A 35 0.93 -15.12 -4.06
C ASP A 35 2.25 -15.18 -4.85
N GLU A 36 3.12 -16.09 -4.46
CA GLU A 36 4.28 -16.48 -5.26
C GLU A 36 3.90 -17.68 -6.12
N PHE A 37 3.96 -17.52 -7.44
CA PHE A 37 3.75 -18.60 -8.40
C PHE A 37 5.02 -18.74 -9.25
N ASP A 38 5.35 -19.96 -9.67
CA ASP A 38 6.49 -20.22 -10.56
C ASP A 38 6.22 -19.77 -12.00
N LYS A 39 4.94 -19.77 -12.40
CA LYS A 39 4.44 -19.31 -13.70
C LYS A 39 3.16 -18.50 -13.51
N PRO A 40 2.76 -17.65 -14.48
CA PRO A 40 1.50 -16.95 -14.39
C PRO A 40 0.32 -17.91 -14.15
N PRO A 41 -0.56 -17.65 -13.18
CA PRO A 41 -1.67 -18.54 -12.84
C PRO A 41 -2.84 -18.32 -13.80
N TYR A 42 -2.66 -18.66 -15.08
CA TYR A 42 -3.64 -18.43 -16.16
C TYR A 42 -5.05 -18.91 -15.83
N ASP A 43 -5.19 -20.06 -15.16
CA ASP A 43 -6.49 -20.62 -14.78
C ASP A 43 -7.24 -19.78 -13.73
N LEU A 44 -6.51 -18.99 -12.92
CA LEU A 44 -7.10 -18.12 -11.92
C LEU A 44 -7.42 -16.72 -12.45
N ILE A 45 -6.70 -16.28 -13.48
CA ILE A 45 -6.78 -14.90 -14.00
C ILE A 45 -8.22 -14.46 -14.29
N PRO A 46 -9.06 -15.21 -15.02
CA PRO A 46 -10.45 -14.77 -15.29
C PRO A 46 -11.29 -14.54 -14.03
N ARG A 47 -11.08 -15.37 -12.99
CA ARG A 47 -11.76 -15.21 -11.70
C ARG A 47 -11.24 -14.00 -10.94
N ILE A 48 -9.94 -13.73 -11.02
CA ILE A 48 -9.31 -12.55 -10.43
C ILE A 48 -9.83 -11.28 -11.10
N GLU A 49 -9.87 -11.27 -12.44
CA GLU A 49 -10.40 -10.14 -13.20
C GLU A 49 -11.87 -9.86 -12.85
N THR A 50 -12.68 -10.91 -12.72
CA THR A 50 -14.08 -10.78 -12.30
C THR A 50 -14.20 -10.17 -10.90
N ALA A 51 -13.42 -10.70 -9.93
CA ALA A 51 -13.45 -10.22 -8.56
C ALA A 51 -13.02 -8.75 -8.45
N ILE A 52 -11.92 -8.38 -9.14
CA ILE A 52 -11.35 -7.03 -9.12
C ILE A 52 -12.23 -6.05 -9.92
N GLY A 53 -12.77 -6.45 -11.07
CA GLY A 53 -13.61 -5.61 -11.94
C GLY A 53 -14.94 -5.18 -11.29
N SER A 54 -15.36 -5.87 -10.22
CA SER A 54 -16.52 -5.47 -9.42
C SER A 54 -16.26 -4.26 -8.52
N ILE A 55 -14.99 -3.91 -8.28
CA ILE A 55 -14.63 -2.83 -7.36
C ILE A 55 -15.00 -1.48 -7.98
N ARG A 56 -15.60 -0.60 -7.18
CA ARG A 56 -15.87 0.79 -7.50
C ARG A 56 -15.14 1.66 -6.47
N ALA A 57 -14.11 2.36 -6.92
CA ALA A 57 -13.26 3.19 -6.06
C ALA A 57 -12.83 4.45 -6.81
N CYS A 58 -12.65 5.56 -6.09
CA CYS A 58 -12.25 6.83 -6.68
C CYS A 58 -10.72 6.87 -6.96
N PRO A 59 -10.24 7.76 -7.84
CA PRO A 59 -8.82 7.88 -8.13
C PRO A 59 -7.99 8.15 -6.86
N LEU A 60 -6.80 7.57 -6.79
CA LEU A 60 -5.92 7.67 -5.63
C LEU A 60 -4.86 8.75 -5.85
N THR A 61 -4.70 9.67 -4.90
CA THR A 61 -3.52 10.54 -4.89
C THR A 61 -2.35 9.76 -4.31
N VAL A 62 -1.25 9.66 -5.07
CA VAL A 62 0.01 9.08 -4.63
C VAL A 62 1.01 10.20 -4.47
N THR A 63 1.65 10.26 -3.30
CA THR A 63 2.72 11.21 -2.99
C THR A 63 3.94 10.42 -2.54
N LEU A 64 5.08 10.69 -3.15
CA LEU A 64 6.39 10.17 -2.74
C LEU A 64 7.30 11.36 -2.43
N ASP A 65 7.49 11.63 -1.15
CA ASP A 65 8.21 12.78 -0.60
C ASP A 65 9.39 12.37 0.30
N ALA A 66 9.64 11.07 0.43
CA ALA A 66 10.72 10.51 1.23
C ALA A 66 11.44 9.36 0.52
N CYS A 67 12.59 8.97 1.05
CA CYS A 67 13.34 7.78 0.65
C CYS A 67 13.62 6.88 1.84
N ALA A 68 13.60 5.58 1.61
CA ALA A 68 14.04 4.61 2.62
C ALA A 68 14.65 3.37 1.97
N ILE A 69 15.29 2.54 2.80
CA ILE A 69 15.83 1.25 2.39
C ILE A 69 14.84 0.13 2.75
N TYR A 70 14.37 -0.59 1.73
CA TYR A 70 13.38 -1.66 1.82
C TYR A 70 14.00 -3.06 1.65
N GLY A 71 13.19 -4.09 1.90
CA GLY A 71 13.52 -5.50 1.70
C GLY A 71 14.73 -5.97 2.51
N GLY A 72 14.77 -5.63 3.80
CA GLY A 72 15.83 -6.04 4.72
C GLY A 72 17.13 -5.25 4.56
N GLY A 73 17.06 -3.99 4.13
CA GLY A 73 18.26 -3.16 3.97
C GLY A 73 18.92 -3.28 2.59
N ARG A 74 18.20 -3.74 1.57
CA ARG A 74 18.77 -4.09 0.26
C ARG A 74 18.39 -3.15 -0.86
N HIS A 75 17.20 -2.55 -0.85
CA HIS A 75 16.68 -1.80 -2.00
C HIS A 75 16.41 -0.35 -1.63
N LEU A 76 16.85 0.59 -2.46
CA LEU A 76 16.47 2.00 -2.30
C LEU A 76 15.11 2.21 -2.94
N ALA A 77 14.18 2.82 -2.20
CA ALA A 77 12.85 3.13 -2.69
C ALA A 77 12.42 4.55 -2.32
N LEU A 78 11.66 5.16 -3.22
CA LEU A 78 10.85 6.34 -2.93
C LEU A 78 9.63 5.90 -2.13
N THR A 79 9.21 6.69 -1.14
CA THR A 79 8.08 6.40 -0.26
C THR A 79 7.40 7.69 0.19
N SER A 80 6.30 7.55 0.93
CA SER A 80 5.59 8.64 1.57
C SER A 80 5.98 8.74 3.05
N ALA A 81 6.35 9.93 3.53
CA ALA A 81 6.56 10.18 4.95
C ALA A 81 5.26 10.02 5.74
N ALA A 82 4.14 10.48 5.17
CA ALA A 82 2.82 10.36 5.76
C ALA A 82 2.13 9.04 5.35
N ARG A 83 1.29 8.50 6.24
CA ARG A 83 0.43 7.35 5.91
C ARG A 83 -0.67 7.79 4.94
N ASN A 84 -0.77 7.14 3.79
CA ASN A 84 -1.88 7.37 2.86
C ASN A 84 -3.07 6.47 3.20
N THR A 85 -4.09 7.03 3.84
CA THR A 85 -5.27 6.28 4.32
C THR A 85 -6.21 5.84 3.18
N ASP A 86 -6.20 6.54 2.04
CA ASP A 86 -7.01 6.20 0.87
C ASP A 86 -6.45 4.97 0.15
N ILE A 87 -5.13 4.91 -0.04
CA ILE A 87 -4.47 3.70 -0.54
C ILE A 87 -4.72 2.51 0.40
N GLN A 88 -4.68 2.72 1.72
CA GLN A 88 -5.00 1.66 2.68
C GLN A 88 -6.45 1.17 2.57
N ALA A 89 -7.40 2.08 2.39
CA ALA A 89 -8.80 1.75 2.18
C ALA A 89 -8.99 0.96 0.89
N PHE A 90 -8.36 1.38 -0.20
CA PHE A 90 -8.40 0.66 -1.46
C PHE A 90 -7.79 -0.74 -1.39
N VAL A 91 -6.63 -0.90 -0.74
CA VAL A 91 -6.01 -2.22 -0.55
C VAL A 91 -6.89 -3.14 0.31
N ARG A 92 -7.62 -2.60 1.30
CA ARG A 92 -8.64 -3.38 2.03
C ARG A 92 -9.79 -3.83 1.10
N MET A 93 -10.25 -2.98 0.20
CA MET A 93 -11.27 -3.34 -0.79
C MET A 93 -10.78 -4.46 -1.72
N LEU A 94 -9.56 -4.35 -2.24
CA LEU A 94 -8.91 -5.39 -3.05
C LEU A 94 -8.82 -6.71 -2.29
N HIS A 95 -8.27 -6.69 -1.07
CA HIS A 95 -8.15 -7.87 -0.23
C HIS A 95 -9.52 -8.49 0.06
N GLY A 96 -10.53 -7.67 0.35
CA GLY A 96 -11.92 -8.12 0.58
C GLY A 96 -12.56 -8.75 -0.66
N ALA A 97 -12.37 -8.18 -1.85
CA ALA A 97 -12.85 -8.74 -3.10
C ALA A 97 -12.24 -10.13 -3.35
N LEU A 98 -10.92 -10.26 -3.27
CA LEU A 98 -10.24 -11.55 -3.42
C LEU A 98 -10.69 -12.57 -2.36
N SER A 99 -10.90 -12.12 -1.11
CA SER A 99 -11.39 -12.97 -0.02
C SER A 99 -12.75 -13.60 -0.33
N ARG A 100 -13.71 -12.79 -0.81
CA ARG A 100 -15.10 -13.25 -1.08
C ARG A 100 -15.18 -14.28 -2.20
N HIS A 101 -14.21 -14.29 -3.11
CA HIS A 101 -14.13 -15.22 -4.22
C HIS A 101 -13.18 -16.40 -3.96
N ASN A 102 -12.69 -16.55 -2.72
CA ASN A 102 -11.71 -17.58 -2.32
C ASN A 102 -10.46 -17.59 -3.21
N LEU A 103 -9.97 -16.40 -3.57
CA LEU A 103 -8.78 -16.25 -4.42
C LEU A 103 -7.51 -16.10 -3.58
N PRO A 104 -6.35 -16.58 -4.09
CA PRO A 104 -5.07 -16.42 -3.43
C PRO A 104 -4.74 -14.96 -3.16
N ARG A 105 -4.27 -14.68 -1.94
CA ARG A 105 -3.77 -13.38 -1.52
C ARG A 105 -2.88 -13.57 -0.29
N GLN A 106 -1.85 -12.75 -0.17
CA GLN A 106 -1.08 -12.70 1.07
C GLN A 106 -1.93 -12.12 2.20
N ALA A 107 -1.56 -12.48 3.44
CA ALA A 107 -2.17 -11.92 4.64
C ALA A 107 -2.14 -10.39 4.59
N PHE A 108 -3.25 -9.76 4.96
CA PHE A 108 -3.36 -8.31 4.93
C PHE A 108 -2.25 -7.66 5.77
N ARG A 109 -1.53 -6.74 5.15
CA ARG A 109 -0.59 -5.84 5.79
C ARG A 109 -0.97 -4.42 5.42
N THR A 110 -0.76 -3.48 6.34
CA THR A 110 -0.94 -2.06 6.01
C THR A 110 0.00 -1.72 4.85
N PRO A 111 -0.51 -1.27 3.69
CA PRO A 111 0.36 -0.92 2.58
C PRO A 111 1.26 0.25 2.97
N SER A 112 2.53 0.13 2.60
CA SER A 112 3.50 1.22 2.57
C SER A 112 3.74 1.54 1.09
N PRO A 113 3.07 2.57 0.53
CA PRO A 113 3.25 2.94 -0.87
C PRO A 113 4.71 3.30 -1.11
N HIS A 114 5.39 2.52 -1.94
CA HIS A 114 6.78 2.78 -2.29
C HIS A 114 7.03 2.38 -3.74
N VAL A 115 8.04 2.99 -4.35
CA VAL A 115 8.57 2.65 -5.67
C VAL A 115 10.03 2.30 -5.49
N THR A 116 10.39 1.04 -5.73
CA THR A 116 11.79 0.62 -5.69
C THR A 116 12.54 1.19 -6.90
N ILE A 117 13.55 2.01 -6.66
CA ILE A 117 14.32 2.69 -7.70
C ILE A 117 15.70 2.06 -7.94
N ILE A 118 16.29 1.41 -6.93
CA ILE A 118 17.56 0.69 -7.09
C ILE A 118 17.54 -0.61 -6.29
N TYR A 119 17.64 -1.75 -6.98
CA TYR A 119 17.76 -3.06 -6.33
C TYR A 119 19.20 -3.34 -5.88
N GLY A 120 19.37 -3.95 -4.70
CA GLY A 120 20.69 -4.33 -4.19
C GLY A 120 21.59 -3.13 -3.86
N TYR A 121 20.99 -1.96 -3.62
CA TYR A 121 21.68 -0.74 -3.22
C TYR A 121 22.48 -0.90 -1.91
N GLY A 122 21.95 -1.70 -0.98
CA GLY A 122 22.53 -1.91 0.35
C GLY A 122 22.24 -0.76 1.32
N ARG A 123 22.88 -0.80 2.50
CA ARG A 123 22.78 0.24 3.53
C ARG A 123 23.75 1.39 3.22
N LYS A 124 23.36 2.26 2.30
CA LYS A 124 24.07 3.50 1.95
C LYS A 124 23.18 4.71 2.23
N GLU A 125 23.76 5.91 2.09
CA GLU A 125 23.01 7.16 2.13
C GLU A 125 21.81 7.12 1.16
N VAL A 126 20.64 7.51 1.67
CA VAL A 126 19.39 7.57 0.90
C VAL A 126 19.38 8.82 0.02
N LEU A 127 18.67 8.76 -1.10
CA LEU A 127 18.44 9.92 -1.96
C LEU A 127 17.72 11.01 -1.16
N ASN A 128 18.28 12.23 -1.17
CA ASN A 128 17.60 13.40 -0.61
C ASN A 128 16.51 13.88 -1.59
N ILE A 129 15.27 14.00 -1.13
CA ILE A 129 14.14 14.40 -1.96
C ILE A 129 14.00 15.91 -1.94
N GLY A 130 14.46 16.57 -3.01
CA GLY A 130 14.30 18.02 -3.17
C GLY A 130 12.90 18.45 -3.62
N LYS A 131 12.09 17.53 -4.16
CA LYS A 131 10.72 17.78 -4.63
C LYS A 131 9.90 16.50 -4.51
N SER A 132 8.69 16.61 -3.95
CA SER A 132 7.74 15.49 -3.88
C SER A 132 7.24 15.10 -5.27
N PHE A 133 7.16 13.78 -5.52
CA PHE A 133 6.52 13.21 -6.70
C PHE A 133 5.06 12.94 -6.38
N THR A 134 4.14 13.75 -6.89
CA THR A 134 2.69 13.61 -6.62
C THR A 134 1.92 13.46 -7.90
N TRP A 135 1.02 12.48 -7.95
CA TRP A 135 0.09 12.30 -9.08
C TRP A 135 -1.22 11.66 -8.64
N GLN A 136 -2.24 11.79 -9.48
CA GLN A 136 -3.49 11.06 -9.31
C GLN A 136 -3.44 9.77 -10.13
N ALA A 137 -3.40 8.62 -9.47
CA ALA A 137 -3.54 7.31 -10.09
C ALA A 137 -4.99 7.12 -10.53
N ARG A 138 -5.19 7.02 -11.84
CA ARG A 138 -6.51 6.83 -12.48
C ARG A 138 -6.79 5.39 -12.86
N GLU A 139 -5.77 4.55 -12.84
CA GLU A 139 -5.84 3.14 -13.21
C GLU A 139 -5.00 2.30 -12.25
N PHE A 140 -5.31 1.02 -12.15
CA PHE A 140 -4.51 0.03 -11.47
C PHE A 140 -4.55 -1.28 -12.27
N ALA A 141 -3.49 -2.09 -12.17
CA ALA A 141 -3.31 -3.25 -13.02
C ALA A 141 -2.97 -4.51 -12.22
N LEU A 142 -3.34 -5.65 -12.80
CA LEU A 142 -2.86 -6.96 -12.40
C LEU A 142 -1.65 -7.28 -13.27
N VAL A 143 -0.50 -7.51 -12.63
CA VAL A 143 0.74 -7.84 -13.29
C VAL A 143 1.35 -9.07 -12.66
N TYR A 144 1.94 -9.93 -13.49
CA TYR A 144 2.86 -10.96 -13.02
C TYR A 144 4.28 -10.46 -13.18
N SER A 145 5.04 -10.49 -12.08
CA SER A 145 6.44 -10.08 -12.07
C SER A 145 7.35 -11.27 -12.29
N HIS A 146 8.03 -11.31 -13.44
CA HIS A 146 9.01 -12.34 -13.75
C HIS A 146 10.28 -12.08 -12.95
N LYS A 147 10.41 -12.77 -11.81
CA LYS A 147 11.46 -12.54 -10.82
C LYS A 147 12.85 -12.70 -11.45
N GLY A 148 13.63 -11.62 -11.42
CA GLY A 148 14.99 -11.60 -11.97
C GLY A 148 15.09 -11.21 -13.45
N GLU A 149 13.97 -11.14 -14.17
CA GLU A 149 13.95 -10.84 -15.60
C GLU A 149 13.69 -9.36 -15.92
N THR A 150 13.41 -8.52 -14.91
CA THR A 150 13.07 -7.11 -15.13
C THR A 150 11.91 -6.99 -16.13
N ARG A 151 10.90 -7.87 -15.98
CA ARG A 151 9.77 -8.02 -16.90
C ARG A 151 8.48 -8.14 -16.12
N HIS A 152 7.48 -7.35 -16.50
CA HIS A 152 6.12 -7.44 -16.00
C HIS A 152 5.20 -7.85 -17.14
N GLU A 153 4.39 -8.88 -16.89
CA GLU A 153 3.36 -9.34 -17.81
C GLU A 153 1.99 -8.84 -17.33
N PRO A 154 1.34 -7.91 -18.05
CA PRO A 154 0.05 -7.38 -17.66
C PRO A 154 -1.07 -8.37 -18.00
N PHE A 155 -2.00 -8.56 -17.07
CA PHE A 155 -3.19 -9.40 -17.27
C PHE A 155 -4.49 -8.60 -17.32
N GLY A 156 -4.54 -7.46 -16.65
CA GLY A 156 -5.71 -6.59 -16.69
C GLY A 156 -5.38 -5.20 -16.17
N CYS A 157 -6.15 -4.20 -16.62
CA CYS A 157 -6.05 -2.82 -16.17
C CYS A 157 -7.45 -2.26 -15.97
N TRP A 158 -7.71 -1.68 -14.79
CA TRP A 158 -9.00 -1.13 -14.41
C TRP A 158 -8.89 0.33 -14.07
N ARG A 159 -9.84 1.12 -14.59
CA ARG A 159 -9.99 2.53 -14.25
C ARG A 159 -10.66 2.68 -12.90
N PHE A 160 -10.14 3.61 -12.10
CA PHE A 160 -10.90 4.16 -10.99
C PHE A 160 -12.11 4.92 -11.53
N ASN A 161 -13.20 4.90 -10.77
CA ASN A 161 -14.42 5.63 -11.09
C ASN A 161 -14.40 6.99 -10.39
N ALA A 162 -14.34 8.08 -11.15
CA ALA A 162 -14.34 9.44 -10.60
C ALA A 162 -15.58 9.75 -9.74
N ASP A 163 -16.71 9.08 -10.02
CA ASP A 163 -17.98 9.28 -9.32
C ASP A 163 -18.18 8.29 -8.16
N ALA A 164 -17.19 7.43 -7.87
CA ALA A 164 -17.28 6.54 -6.73
C ALA A 164 -17.24 7.34 -5.41
N PRO A 165 -17.95 6.89 -4.36
CA PRO A 165 -17.89 7.53 -3.06
C PRO A 165 -16.45 7.66 -2.55
N PRO A 166 -16.14 8.72 -1.79
CA PRO A 166 -14.86 8.85 -1.11
C PRO A 166 -14.56 7.64 -0.23
N TYR A 167 -13.28 7.32 -0.07
CA TYR A 167 -12.87 6.26 0.83
C TYR A 167 -13.32 6.54 2.26
N ALA A 168 -13.88 5.52 2.90
CA ALA A 168 -14.27 5.61 4.30
C ALA A 168 -13.05 5.99 5.15
N ARG A 169 -13.07 7.19 5.73
CA ARG A 169 -12.14 7.56 6.78
C ARG A 169 -12.55 6.76 8.02
N PRO A 170 -11.65 6.02 8.68
CA PRO A 170 -11.93 5.57 10.03
C PRO A 170 -12.38 6.80 10.82
N ALA A 171 -13.46 6.68 11.59
CA ALA A 171 -13.80 7.74 12.54
C ALA A 171 -12.53 8.02 13.33
N SER A 172 -11.96 9.22 13.15
CA SER A 172 -10.96 9.72 14.08
C SER A 172 -11.61 9.57 15.44
N GLN A 173 -11.03 8.75 16.32
CA GLN A 173 -11.43 8.78 17.72
C GLN A 173 -11.42 10.26 18.10
N LEU A 174 -12.61 10.76 18.45
CA LEU A 174 -12.92 12.17 18.54
C LEU A 174 -11.78 12.91 19.21
N SER A 175 -11.33 14.01 18.58
CA SER A 175 -10.77 15.16 19.29
C SER A 175 -11.85 15.71 20.21
N LEU A 176 -12.09 14.99 21.31
CA LEU A 176 -13.03 15.36 22.36
C LEU A 176 -12.23 16.18 23.37
N LEU A 177 -11.67 17.31 22.92
CA LEU A 177 -10.90 18.25 23.74
C LEU A 177 -11.12 19.72 23.39
N ASP A 178 -12.08 20.08 22.53
CA ASP A 178 -12.41 21.49 22.24
C ASP A 178 -13.90 21.79 22.38
N GLU A 179 -14.53 21.31 23.46
CA GLU A 179 -15.80 21.89 23.90
C GLU A 179 -15.62 22.49 25.30
N PRO A 180 -15.87 23.80 25.51
CA PRO A 180 -15.85 24.37 26.83
C PRO A 180 -16.97 23.74 27.67
N ILE A 181 -16.61 23.19 28.82
CA ILE A 181 -17.58 22.64 29.77
C ILE A 181 -18.47 23.77 30.27
N THR A 182 -19.70 23.83 29.76
CA THR A 182 -20.83 24.47 30.45
C THR A 182 -21.77 23.39 30.95
N GLY A 183 -21.93 23.35 32.27
CA GLY A 183 -22.49 22.23 33.04
C GLY A 183 -23.97 21.91 32.79
N GLY A 184 -24.35 20.72 33.27
CA GLY A 184 -25.74 20.27 33.32
C GLY A 184 -25.83 18.77 33.58
N ASP A 185 -26.08 18.41 34.83
CA ASP A 185 -26.13 17.08 35.41
C ASP A 185 -27.16 16.11 34.76
N ARG A 186 -26.70 14.89 34.43
CA ARG A 186 -27.34 13.57 34.71
C ARG A 186 -26.66 12.42 33.93
N ASN A 187 -26.13 11.45 34.67
CA ASN A 187 -25.64 10.13 34.20
C ASN A 187 -26.78 9.07 34.35
N PRO A 188 -26.69 7.79 33.91
CA PRO A 188 -25.77 7.12 32.97
C PRO A 188 -26.47 6.30 31.87
N ALA A 189 -25.65 5.75 30.95
CA ALA A 189 -25.64 4.35 30.51
C ALA A 189 -25.61 4.20 28.98
N LEU A 190 -24.47 3.70 28.47
CA LEU A 190 -24.35 2.62 27.49
C LEU A 190 -22.91 2.63 26.95
N THR A 191 -22.02 1.81 27.54
CA THR A 191 -20.90 1.27 26.78
C THR A 191 -20.78 -0.22 27.10
N THR A 192 -21.12 -1.05 26.13
CA THR A 192 -20.84 -2.48 26.15
C THR A 192 -19.32 -2.64 26.06
N LYS A 193 -18.67 -3.02 27.16
CA LYS A 193 -17.27 -3.44 27.16
C LYS A 193 -17.20 -4.96 27.00
N ALA A 194 -16.57 -5.42 25.93
CA ALA A 194 -16.05 -6.78 25.89
C ALA A 194 -14.74 -6.79 26.70
N ALA A 195 -14.77 -7.44 27.87
CA ALA A 195 -13.58 -7.68 28.67
C ALA A 195 -13.22 -9.16 28.58
N MET A 196 -12.00 -9.44 28.15
CA MET A 196 -11.41 -10.77 28.14
C MET A 196 -11.02 -11.11 29.59
N ARG A 197 -11.59 -12.16 30.18
CA ARG A 197 -11.16 -12.68 31.47
C ARG A 197 -9.84 -13.42 31.28
N ASN A 198 -8.79 -12.96 31.95
CA ASN A 198 -7.65 -13.81 32.26
C ASN A 198 -8.02 -14.62 33.50
N ASP A 199 -8.38 -15.88 33.31
CA ASP A 199 -8.36 -16.84 34.40
C ASP A 199 -6.88 -17.19 34.66
N GLY A 200 -6.31 -16.54 35.68
CA GLY A 200 -5.06 -16.97 36.28
C GLY A 200 -5.23 -18.34 36.96
N PRO A 201 -4.16 -19.15 37.06
CA PRO A 201 -4.25 -20.46 37.69
C PRO A 201 -4.51 -20.32 39.19
N ARG A 202 -5.53 -21.02 39.69
CA ARG A 202 -5.71 -21.27 41.12
C ARG A 202 -4.79 -22.41 41.54
N GLU A 203 -3.74 -22.09 42.27
CA GLU A 203 -3.14 -23.05 43.19
C GLU A 203 -4.10 -23.31 44.35
N THR A 204 -4.34 -24.59 44.66
CA THR A 204 -4.07 -25.21 45.97
C THR A 204 -4.72 -26.59 46.01
N ARG A 205 -3.88 -27.63 46.08
CA ARG A 205 -3.73 -28.39 47.33
C ARG A 205 -2.40 -29.11 47.35
#